data_AF-A0A2G5K6I6-F1
#
_entry.id   AF-A0A2G5K6I6-F1
#
_cell.length_a   1.000
_cell.length_b   1.000
_cell.length_c   1.000
_cell.angle_alpha   90.00
_cell.angle_beta   90.00
_cell.angle_gamma   90.00
#
_symmetry.space_group_name_H-M   'P 1'
#
loop_
_entity.id
_entity.type
_entity.pdbx_description
1 polymer ?
#
loop_
_entity_poly.entity_id
_entity_poly.type
_entity_poly.pdbx_seq_one_letter_code
_entity_poly.pdbx_strand_id
1 'polypeptide(L)'
;MKFKEKTTEKLESELKLLKMSTGILTGILLVLFIICIFGLLTKENNRVFISMIVVPIALSAILPSQFSNMKKIKSELEFRNKK
;
A
#
# COMPACT_ATOMS: atom_id res chain seq x y z
N MET A 1 6.85 5.12 -15.36
CA MET A 1 7.83 5.92 -14.60
C MET A 1 9.20 5.77 -15.27
N LYS A 2 9.82 6.87 -15.70
CA LYS A 2 11.21 6.85 -16.18
C LYS A 2 12.17 6.99 -14.98
N PHE A 3 12.55 5.86 -14.39
CA PHE A 3 13.49 5.84 -13.25
C PHE A 3 14.91 6.30 -13.65
N LYS A 4 15.25 6.18 -14.94
CA LYS A 4 16.55 6.59 -15.52
C LYS A 4 16.86 8.09 -15.45
N GLU A 5 15.86 8.96 -15.31
CA GLU A 5 16.04 10.42 -15.30
C GLU A 5 16.21 11.01 -13.89
N LYS A 6 16.06 10.21 -12.84
CA LYS A 6 16.15 10.66 -11.43
C LYS A 6 17.50 10.31 -10.82
N THR A 7 18.03 11.19 -9.98
CA THR A 7 19.22 10.96 -9.14
C THR A 7 18.98 9.85 -8.12
N THR A 8 20.06 9.18 -7.71
CA THR A 8 20.05 8.07 -6.74
C THR A 8 19.38 8.48 -5.42
N GLU A 9 19.69 9.66 -4.88
CA GLU A 9 19.09 10.19 -3.66
C GLU A 9 17.56 10.41 -3.76
N LYS A 10 17.08 10.84 -4.94
CA LYS A 10 15.65 10.99 -5.22
C LYS A 10 14.95 9.62 -5.26
N LEU A 11 15.58 8.61 -5.84
CA LEU A 11 15.04 7.24 -5.88
C LEU A 11 14.97 6.62 -4.48
N GLU A 12 15.99 6.81 -3.64
CA GLU A 12 15.97 6.32 -2.25
C GLU A 12 14.92 7.02 -1.40
N SER A 13 14.79 8.34 -1.54
CA SER A 13 13.77 9.13 -0.84
C SER A 13 12.37 8.68 -1.22
N GLU A 14 12.12 8.45 -2.52
CA GLU A 14 10.85 7.90 -3.00
C GLU A 14 10.61 6.48 -2.49
N LEU A 15 11.63 5.61 -2.47
CA LEU A 15 11.49 4.26 -1.92
C LEU A 15 11.13 4.29 -0.43
N LYS A 16 11.75 5.20 0.34
CA LYS A 16 11.47 5.37 1.77
C LYS A 16 10.05 5.90 2.01
N LEU A 17 9.62 6.89 1.24
CA LEU A 17 8.25 7.39 1.24
C LEU A 17 7.26 6.27 0.89
N LEU A 18 7.50 5.53 -0.18
CA LEU A 18 6.61 4.47 -0.66
C LEU A 18 6.49 3.35 0.38
N LYS A 19 7.58 3.01 1.07
CA LYS A 19 7.59 2.04 2.18
C LYS A 19 6.80 2.55 3.39
N MET A 20 6.96 3.82 3.76
CA MET A 20 6.25 4.45 4.87
C MET A 20 4.75 4.57 4.58
N SER A 21 4.38 5.10 3.42
CA SER A 21 2.99 5.22 2.97
C SER A 21 2.30 3.86 2.87
N THR A 22 2.99 2.85 2.34
CA THR A 22 2.46 1.47 2.29
C THR A 22 2.25 0.90 3.69
N GLY A 23 3.16 1.17 4.63
CA GLY A 23 3.01 0.75 6.03
C GLY A 23 1.80 1.40 6.71
N ILE A 24 1.65 2.72 6.58
CA ILE A 24 0.51 3.48 7.12
C ILE A 24 -0.80 2.98 6.51
N LEU A 25 -0.84 2.85 5.18
CA LEU A 25 -2.02 2.37 4.46
C LEU A 25 -2.43 0.98 4.95
N THR A 26 -1.48 0.06 5.08
CA THR A 26 -1.73 -1.29 5.60
C THR A 26 -2.29 -1.25 7.01
N GLY A 27 -1.73 -0.42 7.90
CA GLY A 27 -2.20 -0.29 9.28
C GLY A 27 -3.65 0.21 9.36
N ILE A 28 -3.98 1.28 8.62
CA ILE A 28 -5.34 1.83 8.56
C ILE A 28 -6.30 0.79 7.97
N LEU A 29 -5.88 0.07 6.93
CA LEU A 29 -6.70 -0.96 6.29
C LEU A 29 -7.06 -2.09 7.26
N LEU A 30 -6.10 -2.50 8.09
CA LEU A 30 -6.26 -3.58 9.07
C LEU A 30 -7.24 -3.16 10.17
N VAL A 31 -7.11 -1.94 10.68
CA VAL A 31 -8.06 -1.36 11.64
C VAL A 31 -9.46 -1.28 11.05
N LEU A 32 -9.59 -0.79 9.80
CA LEU A 32 -10.88 -0.68 9.12
C LEU A 32 -11.52 -2.05 8.89
N PHE A 33 -10.73 -3.07 8.56
CA PHE A 33 -11.19 -4.45 8.43
C PHE A 33 -11.75 -4.98 9.74
N ILE A 34 -11.04 -4.78 10.86
CA ILE A 34 -11.49 -5.21 12.18
C ILE A 34 -12.82 -4.55 12.54
N ILE A 35 -12.95 -3.24 12.32
CA ILE A 35 -14.19 -2.50 12.58
C ILE A 35 -15.33 -3.02 11.70
N CYS A 36 -15.08 -3.27 10.41
CA CYS A 36 -16.08 -3.80 9.49
C CYS A 36 -16.55 -5.19 9.91
N ILE A 37 -15.64 -6.11 10.24
CA ILE A 37 -15.97 -7.46 10.69
C ILE A 37 -16.72 -7.42 12.02
N PHE A 38 -16.25 -6.64 12.99
CA PHE A 38 -16.90 -6.49 14.28
C PHE A 38 -18.32 -5.94 14.14
N GLY A 39 -18.50 -4.90 13.33
CA GLY A 39 -19.81 -4.32 13.04
C GLY A 39 -20.74 -5.29 12.29
N LEU A 40 -20.21 -6.07 11.35
CA LEU A 40 -20.97 -7.09 10.62
C LEU A 40 -21.48 -8.20 11.55
N LEU A 41 -20.68 -8.60 12.55
CA LEU A 41 -21.02 -9.66 13.50
C LEU A 41 -21.96 -9.21 14.62
N THR A 42 -21.94 -7.91 15.00
CA THR A 42 -22.66 -7.39 16.18
C THR A 42 -23.92 -6.60 15.84
N LYS A 43 -24.09 -6.11 14.61
CA LYS A 43 -25.24 -5.29 14.21
C LYS A 43 -26.20 -6.07 13.34
N GLU A 44 -27.49 -6.04 13.72
CA GLU A 44 -28.61 -6.69 13.01
C GLU A 44 -28.91 -6.07 11.62
N ASN A 45 -28.44 -4.83 11.38
CA ASN A 45 -28.52 -4.16 10.07
C ASN A 45 -27.17 -4.22 9.34
N ASN A 46 -26.90 -5.38 8.75
CA ASN A 46 -25.59 -5.76 8.21
C ASN A 46 -25.29 -5.04 6.87
N ARG A 47 -26.31 -4.50 6.18
CA ARG A 47 -26.16 -3.90 4.83
C ARG A 47 -25.14 -2.77 4.78
N VAL A 48 -25.09 -1.93 5.81
CA VAL A 48 -24.14 -0.81 5.88
C VAL A 48 -22.72 -1.33 5.97
N PHE A 49 -22.46 -2.33 6.83
CA PHE A 49 -21.13 -2.92 6.99
C PHE A 49 -20.70 -3.73 5.76
N ILE A 50 -21.64 -4.40 5.07
CA ILE A 50 -21.38 -5.04 3.77
C ILE A 50 -20.96 -4.02 2.73
N SER A 51 -21.60 -2.84 2.67
CA SER A 51 -21.15 -1.78 1.76
C SER A 51 -19.78 -1.21 2.16
N MET A 52 -19.51 -1.13 3.46
CA MET A 52 -18.29 -0.54 4.01
C MET A 52 -17.06 -1.44 3.81
N ILE A 53 -17.21 -2.77 3.81
CA ILE A 53 -16.10 -3.72 3.61
C ILE A 53 -15.55 -3.71 2.18
N VAL A 54 -16.30 -3.20 1.20
CA VAL A 54 -15.85 -3.07 -0.19
C VAL A 54 -14.66 -2.10 -0.28
N VAL A 55 -14.65 -1.05 0.55
CA VAL A 55 -13.61 -0.02 0.56
C VAL A 55 -12.23 -0.61 0.89
N PRO A 56 -12.02 -1.33 2.01
CA PRO A 56 -10.72 -1.91 2.30
C PRO A 56 -10.33 -3.02 1.32
N ILE A 57 -11.28 -3.75 0.74
CA ILE A 57 -11.01 -4.74 -0.32
C ILE A 57 -10.45 -4.04 -1.57
N ALA A 58 -11.09 -2.97 -2.04
CA ALA A 58 -10.62 -2.21 -3.20
C ALA A 58 -9.24 -1.59 -2.96
N LEU A 59 -9.02 -1.01 -1.77
CA LEU A 59 -7.72 -0.44 -1.37
C LEU A 59 -6.63 -1.51 -1.23
N SER A 60 -6.97 -2.76 -0.88
CA SER A 60 -6.00 -3.86 -0.81
C SER A 60 -5.36 -4.19 -2.15
N ALA A 61 -6.06 -3.95 -3.27
CA ALA A 61 -5.52 -4.13 -4.63
C ALA A 61 -4.39 -3.13 -4.96
N ILE A 62 -4.28 -2.03 -4.21
CA ILE A 62 -3.20 -1.04 -4.38
C ILE A 62 -1.89 -1.55 -3.78
N LEU A 63 -1.93 -2.39 -2.74
CA LEU A 63 -0.75 -2.95 -2.08
C LEU A 63 0.20 -3.71 -3.02
N PRO A 64 -0.24 -4.67 -3.86
CA PRO A 64 0.65 -5.36 -4.80
C PRO A 64 1.24 -4.41 -5.85
N SER A 65 0.50 -3.38 -6.26
CA SER A 65 1.00 -2.34 -7.18
C SER A 65 2.12 -1.51 -6.53
N GLN A 66 1.95 -1.10 -5.27
CA GLN A 66 2.98 -0.41 -4.48
C GLN A 66 4.23 -1.28 -4.29
N PHE A 67 4.06 -2.57 -3.96
CA PHE A 67 5.18 -3.52 -3.82
C PHE A 67 5.95 -3.74 -5.12
N SER A 68 5.26 -3.82 -6.27
CA SER A 68 5.90 -3.96 -7.58
C SER A 68 6.74 -2.74 -7.93
N ASN A 69 6.23 -1.53 -7.68
CA ASN A 69 6.99 -0.29 -7.86
C ASN A 69 8.20 -0.21 -6.93
N MET A 70 8.06 -0.62 -5.67
CA MET A 70 9.17 -0.66 -4.72
C MET A 70 10.29 -1.62 -5.18
N LYS A 71 9.92 -2.81 -5.70
CA LYS A 71 10.88 -3.77 -6.26
C LYS A 71 11.61 -3.21 -7.48
N LYS A 72 10.91 -2.51 -8.38
CA LYS A 72 11.51 -1.88 -9.56
C LYS A 72 12.51 -0.79 -9.18
N ILE A 73 12.16 0.07 -8.22
CA ILE A 73 13.07 1.11 -7.72
C ILE A 73 14.29 0.49 -7.03
N LYS A 74 14.08 -0.55 -6.21
CA LYS A 74 15.19 -1.24 -5.53
C LYS A 74 16.15 -1.90 -6.52
N SER A 75 15.62 -2.58 -7.54
CA SER A 75 16.42 -3.23 -8.59
C SER A 75 17.22 -2.22 -9.41
N GLU A 76 16.66 -1.05 -9.71
CA GLU A 76 17.37 0.06 -10.38
C GLU A 76 18.48 0.63 -9.48
N LEU A 77 18.23 0.81 -8.18
CA LEU A 77 19.23 1.24 -7.20
C LEU A 77 20.39 0.24 -7.08
N GLU A 78 20.09 -1.06 -6.98
CA GLU A 78 21.10 -2.12 -6.91
C GLU A 78 21.96 -2.18 -8.19
N PHE A 79 21.35 -1.99 -9.37
CA PHE A 79 22.08 -1.92 -10.63
C PHE A 79 23.07 -0.74 -10.67
N ARG A 80 22.68 0.42 -10.12
CA ARG A 80 23.55 1.61 -10.05
C ARG A 80 24.67 1.48 -9.02
N ASN A 81 24.43 0.77 -7.92
CA ASN A 81 25.43 0.57 -6.86
C ASN A 81 26.44 -0.55 -7.18
N LYS A 82 26.12 -1.43 -8.14
CA LYS A 82 27.03 -2.46 -8.67
C LYS A 82 27.95 -1.97 -9.80
N LYS A 83 27.76 -0.73 -10.27
CA LYS A 83 28.54 -0.13 -11.35
C LYS A 83 29.61 0.79 -10.78
#